data_AF-A0A7S4JSB9-F1
#
_entry.id   AF-A0A7S4JSB9-F1
#
_cell.length_a   1.000
_cell.length_b   1.000
_cell.length_c   1.000
_cell.angle_alpha   90.00
_cell.angle_beta   90.00
_cell.angle_gamma   90.00
#
_symmetry.space_group_name_H-M   'P 1'
#
loop_
_entity.id
_entity.type
_entity.pdbx_description
1 polymer ?
#
loop_
_entity_poly.entity_id
_entity_poly.type
_entity_poly.pdbx_seq_one_letter_code
_entity_poly.pdbx_strand_id
1 'polypeptide(L)'
;MTESESESEGSYCDFSRVRRCPLDYIGRRVRAKDCPDPVAGQTHALVKEYRHADEKYRVVTSDGPLWTSIDEEFSVIDDDDWRCGWIMESLVEDHLENLCELRTGLCDTCGRAVRKDDLAEHEMNVCPKRLVKCPLGCKDYATAE
;
A
#
# COMPACT_ATOMS: atom_id res chain seq x y z
N MET A 1 49.52 -23.63 -19.64
CA MET A 1 49.80 -22.21 -19.35
C MET A 1 48.61 -21.46 -19.93
N THR A 2 47.50 -21.40 -19.18
CA THR A 2 47.20 -20.33 -18.19
C THR A 2 46.87 -19.05 -18.98
N GLU A 3 45.68 -18.45 -18.97
CA GLU A 3 44.53 -18.53 -18.04
C GLU A 3 43.27 -18.09 -18.82
N SER A 4 42.13 -18.65 -18.42
CA SER A 4 40.81 -18.19 -18.82
C SER A 4 40.44 -17.02 -17.92
N GLU A 5 40.32 -15.82 -18.49
CA GLU A 5 39.85 -14.65 -17.76
C GLU A 5 38.31 -14.64 -17.81
N SER A 6 37.71 -15.37 -16.88
CA SER A 6 36.29 -15.25 -16.56
C SER A 6 36.07 -14.00 -15.71
N GLU A 7 35.83 -12.88 -16.39
CA GLU A 7 35.32 -11.65 -15.78
C GLU A 7 33.87 -11.91 -15.34
N SER A 8 33.72 -12.33 -14.08
CA SER A 8 32.44 -12.34 -13.38
C SER A 8 32.19 -10.91 -12.93
N GLU A 9 31.64 -10.09 -13.83
CA GLU A 9 31.16 -8.77 -13.50
C GLU A 9 30.06 -8.92 -12.44
N GLY A 10 30.37 -8.49 -11.21
CA GLY A 10 29.42 -8.44 -10.12
C GLY A 10 28.17 -7.73 -10.60
N SER A 11 27.01 -8.33 -10.35
CA SER A 11 25.69 -7.78 -10.65
C SER A 11 25.56 -6.44 -9.91
N TYR A 12 25.95 -5.36 -10.59
CA TYR A 12 25.71 -4.00 -10.18
C TYR A 12 24.19 -3.82 -10.27
N CYS A 13 23.51 -4.09 -9.17
CA CYS A 13 22.11 -3.71 -9.02
C CYS A 13 22.08 -2.18 -9.18
N ASP A 14 21.65 -1.69 -10.34
CA ASP A 14 21.40 -0.28 -10.59
C ASP A 14 20.23 0.14 -9.69
N PHE A 15 20.53 0.46 -8.42
CA PHE A 15 19.57 0.94 -7.43
C PHE A 15 18.86 2.24 -7.89
N SER A 16 19.33 2.84 -8.98
CA SER A 16 18.76 3.98 -9.68
C SER A 16 17.38 3.71 -10.31
N ARG A 17 16.94 2.45 -10.43
CA ARG A 17 15.68 2.07 -11.12
C ARG A 17 14.74 1.24 -10.26
N VAL A 18 14.87 1.31 -8.94
CA VAL A 18 13.93 0.65 -8.02
C VAL A 18 13.16 1.70 -7.24
N ARG A 19 11.88 1.44 -7.01
CA ARG A 19 11.02 2.27 -6.16
C ARG A 19 10.18 1.41 -5.22
N ARG A 20 9.67 2.03 -4.16
CA ARG A 20 8.69 1.39 -3.28
C ARG A 20 7.36 1.24 -3.99
N CYS A 21 6.61 0.20 -3.62
CA CYS A 21 5.26 0.00 -4.13
C CYS A 21 4.35 1.17 -3.74
N PRO A 22 3.67 1.82 -4.70
CA PRO A 22 2.75 2.90 -4.39
C PRO A 22 1.63 2.54 -3.41
N LEU A 23 1.11 1.32 -3.49
CA LEU A 23 0.02 0.89 -2.59
C LEU A 23 0.50 0.61 -1.16
N ASP A 24 1.79 0.40 -0.95
CA ASP A 24 2.40 0.18 0.37
C ASP A 24 2.54 1.47 1.18
N TYR A 25 2.52 2.62 0.50
CA TYR A 25 2.40 3.92 1.16
C TYR A 25 1.00 4.12 1.77
N ILE A 26 -0.05 3.50 1.22
CA ILE A 26 -1.42 3.70 1.69
C ILE A 26 -1.60 3.14 3.11
N GLY A 27 -2.10 3.99 4.02
CA GLY A 27 -2.27 3.68 5.43
C GLY A 27 -1.10 4.12 6.31
N ARG A 28 0.04 4.49 5.71
CA ARG A 28 1.21 4.95 6.47
C ARG A 28 1.09 6.40 6.92
N ARG A 29 1.78 6.67 8.03
CA ARG A 29 2.00 7.98 8.61
C ARG A 29 3.25 8.60 8.03
N VAL A 30 3.11 9.83 7.59
CA VAL A 30 4.19 10.60 6.98
C VAL A 30 4.35 11.95 7.66
N ARG A 31 5.56 12.48 7.69
CA ARG A 31 5.90 13.81 8.22
C ARG A 31 6.47 14.67 7.10
N ALA A 32 6.04 15.93 7.00
CA ALA A 32 6.64 16.86 6.04
C ALA A 32 8.13 17.05 6.33
N LYS A 33 8.98 17.04 5.29
CA LYS A 33 10.43 17.22 5.41
C LYS A 33 10.82 18.64 5.82
N ASP A 34 10.12 19.64 5.28
CA ASP A 34 10.38 21.07 5.49
C ASP A 34 9.30 21.69 6.40
N CYS A 35 9.12 21.15 7.61
CA CYS A 35 8.20 21.76 8.56
C CYS A 35 8.97 22.71 9.49
N PRO A 36 8.82 24.05 9.35
CA PRO A 36 9.56 25.02 10.16
C PRO A 36 9.05 25.13 11.60
N ASP A 37 7.98 24.43 11.95
CA ASP A 37 7.31 24.60 13.24
C ASP A 37 7.77 23.55 14.29
N PRO A 38 8.34 23.99 15.42
CA PRO A 38 8.85 23.09 16.47
C PRO A 38 7.76 22.35 17.25
N VAL A 39 6.47 22.70 17.08
CA VAL A 39 5.31 22.05 17.69
C VAL A 39 4.64 21.07 16.70
N ALA A 40 4.67 21.37 15.39
CA ALA A 40 4.22 20.48 14.32
C ALA A 40 5.11 19.23 14.14
N GLY A 41 6.28 19.18 14.79
CA GLY A 41 7.14 18.00 14.89
C GLY A 41 6.49 16.77 15.55
N GLN A 42 5.22 16.84 15.97
CA GLN A 42 4.42 15.71 16.48
C GLN A 42 3.21 15.35 15.59
N THR A 43 2.81 16.22 14.66
CA THR A 43 1.68 15.94 13.76
C THR A 43 2.15 15.10 12.57
N HIS A 44 1.52 13.95 12.39
CA HIS A 44 1.70 13.11 11.23
C HIS A 44 0.50 13.25 10.29
N ALA A 45 0.77 13.15 9.00
CA ALA A 45 -0.26 13.05 7.98
C ALA A 45 -0.48 11.59 7.61
N LEU A 46 -1.67 11.26 7.12
CA LEU A 46 -2.01 9.90 6.70
C LEU A 46 -2.16 9.83 5.19
N VAL A 47 -1.46 8.87 4.56
CA VAL A 47 -1.63 8.57 3.14
C VAL A 47 -2.89 7.72 2.97
N LYS A 48 -3.87 8.21 2.21
CA LYS A 48 -5.19 7.55 2.07
C LYS A 48 -5.42 6.91 0.72
N GLU A 49 -4.88 7.48 -0.34
CA GLU A 49 -5.17 7.03 -1.70
C GLU A 49 -3.98 7.29 -2.61
N TYR A 50 -3.84 6.45 -3.63
CA TYR A 50 -2.87 6.62 -4.72
C TYR A 50 -3.61 6.75 -6.04
N ARG A 51 -3.25 7.75 -6.85
CA ARG A 51 -3.82 7.98 -8.16
C ARG A 51 -2.80 7.67 -9.25
N HIS A 52 -3.02 6.56 -9.96
CA HIS A 52 -2.12 6.09 -11.02
C HIS A 52 -1.93 7.10 -12.16
N ALA A 53 -2.95 7.91 -12.50
CA ALA A 53 -2.89 8.82 -13.64
C ALA A 53 -1.79 9.90 -13.56
N ASP A 54 -1.43 10.34 -12.35
CA ASP A 54 -0.41 11.37 -12.13
C ASP A 54 0.63 10.94 -11.09
N GLU A 55 0.59 9.68 -10.65
CA GLU A 55 1.45 9.11 -9.61
C GLU A 55 1.45 9.88 -8.28
N LYS A 56 0.32 10.51 -7.94
CA LYS A 56 0.14 11.32 -6.73
C LYS A 56 -0.59 10.58 -5.63
N TYR A 57 -0.31 10.97 -4.39
CA TYR A 57 -0.91 10.44 -3.19
C TYR A 57 -1.83 11.47 -2.54
N ARG A 58 -2.98 11.00 -2.07
CA ARG A 58 -3.89 11.80 -1.24
C ARG A 58 -3.41 11.73 0.21
N VAL A 59 -2.80 12.80 0.67
CA VAL A 59 -2.28 12.95 2.03
C VAL A 59 -3.26 13.78 2.84
N VAL A 60 -3.71 13.25 3.99
CA VAL A 60 -4.59 13.96 4.91
C VAL A 60 -3.74 14.57 6.02
N THR A 61 -3.60 15.89 6.01
CA THR A 61 -2.92 16.67 7.06
C THR A 61 -3.94 17.33 7.99
N SER A 62 -3.46 18.02 9.03
CA SER A 62 -4.27 18.90 9.89
C SER A 62 -4.98 20.01 9.13
N ASP A 63 -4.31 20.54 8.11
CA ASP A 63 -4.76 21.68 7.30
C ASP A 63 -5.72 21.26 6.17
N GLY A 64 -5.81 19.95 5.90
CA GLY A 64 -6.75 19.37 4.97
C GLY A 64 -6.13 18.29 4.07
N PRO A 65 -6.94 17.67 3.20
CA PRO A 65 -6.44 16.70 2.23
C PRO A 65 -5.78 17.40 1.04
N LEU A 66 -4.62 16.91 0.62
CA LEU A 66 -3.89 17.38 -0.55
C LEU A 66 -3.38 16.22 -1.42
N TRP A 67 -3.14 16.49 -2.70
CA TRP A 67 -2.61 15.51 -3.66
C TRP A 67 -1.17 15.85 -3.99
N THR A 68 -0.23 14.99 -3.62
CA THR A 68 1.19 15.24 -3.87
C THR A 68 2.08 14.00 -3.86
N SER A 69 3.36 14.16 -4.19
CA SER A 69 4.41 13.14 -4.16
C SER A 69 4.94 12.96 -2.73
N ILE A 70 4.88 11.74 -2.19
CA ILE A 70 5.43 11.44 -0.85
C ILE A 70 6.95 11.57 -0.86
N ASP A 71 7.62 10.97 -1.85
CA ASP A 71 9.08 10.89 -1.91
C ASP A 71 9.77 12.26 -1.96
N GLU A 72 9.09 13.30 -2.43
CA GLU A 72 9.62 14.66 -2.53
C GLU A 72 9.40 15.43 -1.22
N GLU A 73 8.17 15.48 -0.72
CA GLU A 73 7.78 16.40 0.36
C GLU A 73 7.71 15.76 1.76
N PHE A 74 7.66 14.44 1.86
CA PHE A 74 7.38 13.73 3.10
C PHE A 74 8.39 12.61 3.42
N SER A 75 8.58 12.36 4.71
CA SER A 75 9.32 11.20 5.24
C SER A 75 8.33 10.26 5.93
N VAL A 76 8.44 8.96 5.66
CA VAL A 76 7.63 7.93 6.30
C VAL A 76 8.08 7.76 7.76
N ILE A 77 7.12 7.77 8.69
CA ILE A 77 7.38 7.64 10.13
C ILE A 77 7.34 6.17 10.58
N ASP A 78 6.53 5.34 9.93
CA ASP A 78 6.35 3.94 10.32
C ASP A 78 7.59 3.11 10.01
N ASP A 79 8.17 2.52 11.06
CA ASP A 79 9.37 1.70 11.02
C ASP A 79 9.03 0.29 10.50
N ASP A 80 9.41 0.04 9.24
CA ASP A 80 9.72 -1.25 8.62
C ASP A 80 8.75 -2.47 8.80
N ASP A 81 7.67 -2.47 8.03
CA ASP A 81 7.06 -3.70 7.47
C ASP A 81 6.54 -3.37 6.07
N TRP A 82 7.45 -3.27 5.09
CA TRP A 82 7.08 -3.01 3.69
C TRP A 82 6.69 -4.33 3.03
N ARG A 83 5.40 -4.51 2.73
CA ARG A 83 4.84 -5.77 2.21
C ARG A 83 5.39 -6.12 0.84
N CYS A 84 5.52 -5.12 -0.02
CA CYS A 84 5.98 -5.32 -1.40
C CYS A 84 7.47 -5.01 -1.62
N GLY A 85 8.20 -4.61 -0.57
CA GLY A 85 9.65 -4.37 -0.66
C GLY A 85 10.05 -3.28 -1.66
N TRP A 86 11.10 -3.54 -2.44
CA TRP A 86 11.58 -2.70 -3.54
C TRP A 86 11.23 -3.36 -4.87
N ILE A 87 10.67 -2.60 -5.80
CA ILE A 87 10.22 -3.09 -7.11
C ILE A 87 10.96 -2.33 -8.19
N MET A 88 11.35 -3.03 -9.25
CA MET A 88 11.93 -2.38 -10.44
C MET A 88 10.88 -1.49 -11.09
N GLU A 89 11.26 -0.26 -11.45
CA GLU A 89 10.36 0.73 -12.04
C GLU A 89 9.61 0.18 -13.26
N SER A 90 10.30 -0.56 -14.13
CA SER A 90 9.72 -1.20 -15.32
C SER A 90 8.69 -2.30 -15.02
N LEU A 91 8.63 -2.80 -13.79
CA LEU A 91 7.73 -3.87 -13.35
C LEU A 91 6.65 -3.34 -12.40
N VAL A 92 6.59 -2.04 -12.12
CA VAL A 92 5.62 -1.48 -11.17
C VAL A 92 4.20 -1.67 -11.68
N GLU A 93 3.93 -1.46 -12.98
CA GLU A 93 2.59 -1.64 -13.54
C GLU A 93 2.10 -3.09 -13.40
N ASP A 94 2.89 -4.05 -13.90
CA ASP A 94 2.58 -5.48 -13.76
C ASP A 94 2.47 -5.90 -12.29
N HIS A 95 3.36 -5.37 -11.44
CA HIS A 95 3.27 -5.60 -10.01
C HIS A 95 1.91 -5.15 -9.46
N LEU A 96 1.49 -3.91 -9.72
CA LEU A 96 0.26 -3.35 -9.18
C LEU A 96 -0.99 -4.10 -9.67
N GLU A 97 -0.98 -4.59 -10.90
CA GLU A 97 -2.11 -5.32 -11.48
C GLU A 97 -2.15 -6.79 -11.02
N ASN A 98 -1.01 -7.49 -11.05
CA ASN A 98 -0.99 -8.96 -10.96
C ASN A 98 -0.35 -9.50 -9.67
N LEU A 99 0.69 -8.83 -9.15
CA LEU A 99 1.53 -9.39 -8.09
C LEU A 99 1.29 -8.76 -6.71
N CYS A 100 0.78 -7.53 -6.68
CA CYS A 100 0.67 -6.75 -5.46
C CYS A 100 -0.38 -7.35 -4.53
N GLU A 101 0.05 -7.72 -3.33
CA GLU A 101 -0.85 -8.22 -2.28
C GLU A 101 -1.76 -7.13 -1.72
N LEU A 102 -1.40 -5.86 -1.93
CA LEU A 102 -2.15 -4.70 -1.48
C LEU A 102 -3.13 -4.17 -2.53
N ARG A 103 -3.20 -4.81 -3.71
CA ARG A 103 -4.13 -4.44 -4.77
C ARG A 103 -5.57 -4.51 -4.28
N THR A 104 -6.43 -3.66 -4.85
CA THR A 104 -7.85 -3.65 -4.52
C THR A 104 -8.55 -4.83 -5.19
N GLY A 105 -9.22 -5.68 -4.40
CA GLY A 105 -10.13 -6.72 -4.85
C GLY A 105 -11.59 -6.34 -4.64
N LEU A 106 -12.50 -6.97 -5.37
CA LEU A 106 -13.94 -6.83 -5.13
C LEU A 106 -14.40 -7.89 -4.15
N CYS A 107 -15.15 -7.48 -3.12
CA CYS A 107 -15.85 -8.43 -2.24
C CYS A 107 -16.95 -9.15 -3.03
N ASP A 108 -16.96 -10.47 -2.99
CA ASP A 108 -17.91 -11.30 -3.75
C ASP A 108 -19.35 -11.07 -3.27
N THR A 109 -19.52 -10.80 -1.97
CA THR A 109 -20.85 -10.67 -1.38
C THR A 109 -21.44 -9.26 -1.52
N CYS A 110 -20.64 -8.21 -1.34
CA CYS A 110 -21.13 -6.83 -1.36
C CYS A 110 -20.69 -6.00 -2.58
N GLY A 111 -19.75 -6.50 -3.38
CA GLY A 111 -19.22 -5.81 -4.56
C GLY A 111 -18.36 -4.58 -4.26
N ARG A 112 -18.04 -4.31 -2.98
CA ARG A 112 -17.16 -3.17 -2.62
C ARG A 112 -15.71 -3.49 -2.95
N ALA A 113 -15.00 -2.47 -3.39
CA ALA A 113 -13.57 -2.53 -3.62
C ALA A 113 -12.85 -2.40 -2.27
N VAL A 114 -12.11 -3.44 -1.87
CA VAL A 114 -11.39 -3.54 -0.60
C VAL A 114 -9.97 -4.00 -0.89
N ARG A 115 -8.98 -3.56 -0.10
CA ARG A 115 -7.61 -4.08 -0.25
C ARG A 115 -7.62 -5.59 -0.08
N LYS A 116 -6.84 -6.30 -0.89
CA LYS A 116 -6.82 -7.77 -0.86
C LYS A 116 -6.36 -8.32 0.50
N ASP A 117 -5.50 -7.62 1.23
CA ASP A 117 -5.10 -8.01 2.58
C ASP A 117 -6.24 -7.86 3.61
N ASP A 118 -7.05 -6.80 3.49
CA ASP A 118 -8.22 -6.57 4.32
C ASP A 118 -9.46 -7.37 3.86
N LEU A 119 -9.46 -7.96 2.66
CA LEU A 119 -10.65 -8.57 2.06
C LEU A 119 -11.22 -9.71 2.91
N ALA A 120 -10.36 -10.55 3.47
CA ALA A 120 -10.78 -11.65 4.35
C ALA A 120 -11.42 -11.13 5.65
N GLU A 121 -10.82 -10.14 6.30
CA GLU A 121 -11.40 -9.50 7.49
C GLU A 121 -12.72 -8.81 7.14
N HIS A 122 -12.77 -8.16 5.98
CA HIS A 122 -13.96 -7.53 5.48
C HIS A 122 -15.09 -8.55 5.35
N GLU A 123 -14.90 -9.63 4.60
CA GLU A 123 -15.93 -10.66 4.40
C GLU A 123 -16.40 -11.30 5.70
N MET A 124 -15.52 -11.42 6.70
CA MET A 124 -15.84 -12.02 7.99
C MET A 124 -16.54 -11.07 8.98
N ASN A 125 -16.16 -9.79 9.03
CA ASN A 125 -16.54 -8.89 10.13
C ASN A 125 -17.15 -7.57 9.68
N VAL A 126 -16.69 -7.00 8.56
CA VAL A 126 -17.06 -5.63 8.13
C VAL A 126 -18.15 -5.64 7.06
N CYS A 127 -18.19 -6.67 6.22
CA CYS A 127 -19.07 -6.76 5.08
C CYS A 127 -20.52 -6.72 5.57
N PRO A 128 -21.33 -5.77 5.09
CA PRO A 128 -22.71 -5.65 5.51
C PRO A 128 -23.49 -6.90 5.12
N LYS A 129 -23.15 -7.55 4.00
CA LYS A 129 -23.83 -8.75 3.50
C LYS A 129 -23.18 -10.06 3.95
N ARG A 130 -22.27 -10.04 4.92
CA ARG A 130 -21.55 -11.25 5.38
C ARG A 130 -22.50 -12.36 5.81
N LEU A 131 -22.05 -13.60 5.69
CA LEU A 131 -22.82 -14.76 6.16
C LEU A 131 -22.65 -14.90 7.68
N VAL A 132 -23.71 -14.64 8.43
CA VAL A 132 -23.76 -14.89 9.88
C VAL A 132 -24.50 -16.20 10.16
N LYS A 133 -24.02 -16.96 11.14
CA LYS A 133 -24.76 -18.13 11.63
C LYS A 133 -26.08 -17.67 12.22
N CYS A 134 -27.13 -18.44 11.95
CA CYS A 134 -28.42 -18.20 12.57
C CYS A 134 -28.27 -18.17 14.11
N PRO A 135 -28.66 -17.09 14.81
CA PRO A 135 -28.51 -16.97 16.27
C PRO A 135 -29.35 -18.01 17.02
N LEU A 136 -30.34 -18.62 16.34
CA LEU A 136 -31.19 -19.68 16.88
C LEU A 136 -30.58 -21.08 16.70
N GLY A 137 -29.36 -21.20 16.17
CA GLY A 137 -28.63 -22.49 16.09
C GLY A 137 -29.06 -23.41 14.93
N CYS A 138 -29.78 -22.87 13.93
CA CYS A 138 -30.05 -23.61 12.69
C CYS A 138 -28.74 -23.89 11.92
N LYS A 139 -28.72 -24.92 11.07
CA LYS A 139 -27.60 -25.19 10.16
C LYS A 139 -27.54 -24.21 8.98
N ASP A 140 -28.47 -23.27 8.91
CA ASP A 140 -28.57 -22.23 7.89
C ASP A 140 -27.78 -20.96 8.26
N TYR A 141 -27.32 -20.27 7.21
CA TYR A 141 -26.61 -19.00 7.25
C TYR A 141 -27.53 -17.90 6.72
N ALA A 142 -27.55 -16.76 7.42
CA ALA A 142 -28.27 -15.56 6.99
C ALA A 142 -27.25 -14.51 6.52
N THR A 143 -27.60 -13.70 5.53
CA THR A 143 -26.84 -12.47 5.26
C THR A 143 -27.09 -11.49 6.40
N ALA A 144 -26.04 -10.86 6.90
CA ALA A 144 -26.20 -9.67 7.70
C ALA A 144 -26.88 -8.57 6.84
N GLU A 145 -27.69 -7.73 7.49
CA GLU A 145 -28.31 -6.53 6.91
C GLU A 145 -27.89 -5.31 7.73
#